data_AF-A0A914Q8R7-F1
#
_entry.id   AF-A0A914Q8R7-F1
#
_cell.length_a   1.000
_cell.length_b   1.000
_cell.length_c   1.000
_cell.angle_alpha   90.00
_cell.angle_beta   90.00
_cell.angle_gamma   90.00
#
_symmetry.space_group_name_H-M   'P 1'
#
loop_
_entity.id
_entity.type
_entity.pdbx_description
1 polymer ?
#
loop_
_entity_poly.entity_id
_entity_poly.type
_entity_poly.pdbx_seq_one_letter_code
_entity_poly.pdbx_strand_id
1 'polypeptide(L)'
;MSPKAKEHGLRELTVKLEFEKEPKDRVNMETFKSIISAAYIYVFGQIVPSYKIGYFDEQSRKGTVITNAQHLNLLWAALSIYGNHFGQKIAFHYFSIKEE
;
A
#
# COMPACT_ATOMS: atom_id res chain seq x y z
N MET A 1 -2.58 5.26 -37.31
CA MET A 1 -3.09 5.36 -35.92
C MET A 1 -2.90 4.01 -35.24
N SER A 2 -2.09 3.94 -34.18
CA SER A 2 -2.08 2.77 -33.28
C SER A 2 -2.49 3.23 -31.89
N PRO A 3 -3.62 2.77 -31.32
CA PRO A 3 -4.22 3.35 -30.11
C PRO A 3 -3.65 2.78 -28.79
N LYS A 4 -2.43 2.22 -28.77
CA LYS A 4 -1.94 1.42 -27.61
C LYS A 4 -0.82 2.05 -26.75
N ALA A 5 -0.56 3.35 -26.86
CA ALA A 5 0.53 4.01 -26.10
C ALA A 5 0.05 4.94 -24.96
N LYS A 6 -1.18 4.77 -24.45
CA LYS A 6 -1.79 5.64 -23.41
C LYS A 6 -2.12 4.89 -22.10
N GLU A 7 -1.37 3.85 -21.72
CA GLU A 7 -1.83 2.96 -20.62
C GLU A 7 -0.84 2.69 -19.48
N HIS A 8 0.18 3.53 -19.27
CA HIS A 8 1.03 3.40 -18.09
C HIS A 8 1.12 4.70 -17.30
N GLY A 9 -0.04 5.25 -16.94
CA GLY A 9 -0.13 6.33 -15.95
C GLY A 9 0.20 5.80 -14.54
N LEU A 10 0.75 6.66 -13.70
CA LEU A 10 0.86 6.39 -12.27
C LEU A 10 -0.53 6.48 -11.61
N ARG A 11 -0.70 5.72 -10.55
CA ARG A 11 -1.91 5.68 -9.72
C ARG A 11 -1.49 5.79 -8.27
N GLU A 12 -2.12 6.70 -7.55
CA GLU A 12 -1.99 6.84 -6.11
C GLU A 12 -3.16 6.11 -5.43
N LEU A 13 -2.86 5.07 -4.67
CA LEU A 13 -3.80 4.36 -3.81
C LEU A 13 -3.69 4.92 -2.39
N THR A 14 -4.77 5.50 -1.88
CA THR A 14 -4.91 5.85 -0.46
C THR A 14 -5.52 4.68 0.30
N VAL A 15 -4.87 4.27 1.39
CA VAL A 15 -5.34 3.24 2.32
C VAL A 15 -5.37 3.77 3.75
N LYS A 16 -6.29 3.23 4.56
CA LYS A 16 -6.25 3.40 6.02
C LYS A 16 -5.75 2.12 6.66
N LEU A 17 -4.78 2.24 7.56
CA LEU A 17 -4.24 1.14 8.34
C LEU A 17 -4.97 1.04 9.69
N GLU A 18 -5.48 -0.14 10.00
CA GLU A 18 -6.09 -0.46 11.28
C GLU A 18 -5.39 -1.63 11.94
N PHE A 19 -5.39 -1.64 13.27
CA PHE A 19 -4.80 -2.68 14.10
C PHE A 19 -5.90 -3.29 14.97
N GLU A 20 -5.87 -4.62 15.19
CA GLU A 20 -6.80 -5.30 16.11
C GLU A 20 -6.73 -4.73 17.54
N LYS A 21 -5.55 -4.26 17.96
CA LYS A 21 -5.32 -3.55 19.22
C LYS A 21 -4.48 -2.33 18.93
N GLU A 22 -4.67 -1.25 19.69
CA GLU A 22 -3.83 -0.08 19.56
C GLU A 22 -2.37 -0.45 19.85
N PRO A 23 -1.44 -0.13 18.92
CA PRO A 23 -0.03 -0.43 19.12
C PRO A 23 0.52 0.39 20.28
N LYS A 24 1.45 -0.20 21.02
CA LYS A 24 2.14 0.48 22.13
C LYS A 24 3.00 1.64 21.65
N ASP A 25 3.60 1.46 20.48
CA ASP A 25 4.48 2.44 19.85
C ASP A 25 3.70 3.29 18.84
N ARG A 26 4.18 4.52 18.65
CA ARG A 26 3.64 5.45 17.66
C ARG A 26 3.79 4.86 16.24
N VAL A 27 2.68 4.80 15.51
CA VAL A 27 2.68 4.44 14.09
C VAL A 27 3.07 5.67 13.29
N ASN A 28 4.29 5.65 12.75
CA ASN A 28 4.82 6.75 11.94
C ASN A 28 5.02 6.31 10.48
N MET A 29 5.52 7.24 9.66
CA MET A 29 5.84 6.98 8.25
C MET A 29 6.74 5.76 8.04
N GLU A 30 7.76 5.54 8.88
CA GLU A 30 8.67 4.40 8.74
C GLU A 30 7.98 3.07 9.07
N THR A 31 7.11 3.06 10.08
CA THR A 31 6.24 1.92 10.35
C THR A 31 5.35 1.61 9.14
N PHE A 32 4.70 2.63 8.56
CA PHE A 32 3.86 2.45 7.38
C PHE A 32 4.64 1.86 6.20
N LYS A 33 5.82 2.45 5.87
CA LYS A 33 6.71 1.93 4.82
C LYS A 33 7.09 0.47 5.05
N SER A 34 7.47 0.12 6.29
CA SER A 34 7.85 -1.23 6.68
C SER A 34 6.71 -2.22 6.46
N ILE A 35 5.48 -1.86 6.86
CA ILE A 35 4.30 -2.70 6.67
C ILE A 35 3.99 -2.89 5.18
N ILE A 36 3.99 -1.82 4.36
CA ILE A 36 3.74 -1.93 2.91
C ILE A 36 4.80 -2.82 2.25
N SER A 37 6.07 -2.63 2.60
CA SER A 37 7.18 -3.46 2.08
C SER A 37 7.04 -4.92 2.49
N ALA A 38 6.73 -5.18 3.76
CA ALA A 38 6.54 -6.54 4.25
C ALA A 38 5.33 -7.22 3.60
N ALA A 39 4.23 -6.50 3.37
CA ALA A 39 3.07 -7.00 2.63
C ALA A 39 3.42 -7.39 1.20
N TYR A 40 4.18 -6.54 0.50
CA TYR A 40 4.65 -6.80 -0.85
C TYR A 40 5.54 -8.05 -0.93
N ILE A 41 6.53 -8.13 -0.04
CA ILE A 41 7.48 -9.24 -0.01
C ILE A 41 6.80 -10.54 0.37
N TYR A 42 5.84 -10.50 1.31
CA TYR A 42 5.11 -11.67 1.75
C TYR A 42 4.30 -12.31 0.62
N VAL A 43 3.62 -11.50 -0.20
CA VAL A 43 2.71 -12.00 -1.24
C VAL A 43 3.44 -12.28 -2.57
N PHE A 44 4.43 -11.48 -2.93
CA PHE A 44 5.06 -11.54 -4.26
C PHE A 44 6.55 -11.93 -4.25
N GLY A 45 7.18 -12.05 -3.08
CA GLY A 45 8.62 -12.31 -2.97
C GLY A 45 9.48 -11.09 -3.27
N GLN A 46 10.70 -11.28 -3.79
CA GLN A 46 11.67 -10.20 -4.00
C GLN A 46 11.62 -9.54 -5.39
N ILE A 47 10.93 -10.15 -6.36
CA ILE A 47 10.83 -9.64 -7.74
C ILE A 47 9.44 -9.05 -7.92
N VAL A 48 9.25 -7.83 -7.42
CA VAL A 48 7.93 -7.19 -7.35
C VAL A 48 7.91 -5.89 -8.16
N PRO A 49 6.76 -5.53 -8.76
CA PRO A 49 6.65 -4.25 -9.43
C PRO A 49 6.96 -3.06 -8.51
N SER A 50 7.61 -2.05 -9.07
CA SER A 50 8.01 -0.86 -8.32
C SER A 50 6.79 -0.08 -7.80
N TYR A 51 6.94 0.43 -6.59
CA TYR A 51 6.02 1.37 -5.96
C TYR A 51 6.80 2.47 -5.26
N LYS A 52 6.13 3.57 -4.94
CA LYS A 52 6.63 4.64 -4.08
C LYS A 52 5.65 4.85 -2.93
N ILE A 53 6.17 5.27 -1.79
CA ILE A 53 5.35 5.69 -0.66
C ILE A 53 5.19 7.21 -0.75
N GLY A 54 3.94 7.68 -0.72
CA GLY A 54 3.59 9.10 -0.72
C GLY A 54 3.52 9.65 0.71
N TYR A 55 2.45 10.38 1.02
CA TYR A 55 2.18 10.88 2.37
C TYR A 55 1.62 9.78 3.30
N PHE A 56 1.83 9.97 4.61
CA PHE A 56 1.18 9.21 5.67
C PHE A 56 0.77 10.18 6.78
N ASP A 57 -0.52 10.25 7.04
CA ASP A 57 -1.08 10.96 8.19
C ASP A 57 -1.20 9.99 9.36
N GLU A 58 -0.37 10.22 10.38
CA GLU A 58 -0.27 9.37 11.56
C GLU A 58 -1.52 9.43 12.45
N GLN A 59 -2.24 10.56 12.44
CA GLN A 59 -3.45 10.71 13.27
C GLN A 59 -4.59 9.87 12.71
N SER A 60 -4.84 9.96 11.40
CA SER A 60 -5.90 9.17 10.75
C SER A 60 -5.44 7.78 10.31
N ARG A 61 -4.13 7.49 10.39
CA ARG A 61 -3.46 6.29 9.85
C ARG A 61 -3.74 6.08 8.36
N LYS A 62 -3.88 7.17 7.61
CA LYS A 62 -4.08 7.13 6.17
C LYS A 62 -2.77 7.37 5.45
N GLY A 63 -2.43 6.49 4.53
CA GLY A 63 -1.21 6.58 3.73
C GLY A 63 -1.47 6.36 2.25
N THR A 64 -0.51 6.79 1.44
CA THR A 64 -0.56 6.63 -0.01
C THR A 64 0.56 5.76 -0.53
N VAL A 65 0.20 4.91 -1.49
CA VAL A 65 1.14 4.08 -2.24
C VAL A 65 0.90 4.32 -3.72
N ILE A 66 1.97 4.69 -4.41
CA ILE A 66 1.98 5.06 -5.82
C ILE A 66 2.57 3.89 -6.61
N THR A 67 1.90 3.47 -7.68
CA THR A 67 2.44 2.47 -8.61
C THR A 67 1.92 2.70 -10.03
N ASN A 68 2.46 1.96 -11.01
CA ASN A 68 1.90 1.97 -12.35
C ASN A 68 0.47 1.41 -12.34
N ALA A 69 -0.43 1.99 -13.14
CA ALA A 69 -1.83 1.56 -13.20
C ALA A 69 -2.01 0.05 -13.39
N GLN A 70 -1.17 -0.57 -14.22
CA GLN A 70 -1.19 -2.02 -14.47
C GLN A 70 -0.87 -2.89 -13.24
N HIS A 71 -0.20 -2.34 -12.23
CA HIS A 71 0.17 -3.06 -11.00
C HIS A 71 -0.72 -2.71 -9.80
N LEU A 72 -1.68 -1.79 -9.97
CA LEU A 72 -2.52 -1.31 -8.87
C LEU A 72 -3.32 -2.43 -8.20
N ASN A 73 -3.84 -3.37 -8.98
CA ASN A 73 -4.58 -4.51 -8.44
C ASN A 73 -3.66 -5.49 -7.69
N LEU A 74 -2.40 -5.62 -8.12
CA LEU A 74 -1.41 -6.41 -7.40
C LEU A 74 -1.07 -5.74 -6.06
N LEU A 75 -0.87 -4.41 -6.07
CA LEU A 75 -0.69 -3.62 -4.86
C LEU A 75 -1.82 -3.87 -3.86
N TRP A 76 -3.06 -3.72 -4.31
CA TRP A 76 -4.23 -3.90 -3.45
C TRP A 76 -4.36 -5.34 -2.93
N ALA A 77 -4.09 -6.34 -3.76
CA ALA A 77 -4.11 -7.74 -3.35
C ALA A 77 -3.08 -8.03 -2.24
N ALA A 78 -1.87 -7.50 -2.35
CA ALA A 78 -0.83 -7.69 -1.33
C ALA A 78 -1.28 -7.15 0.03
N LEU A 79 -1.81 -5.94 0.05
CA LEU A 79 -2.29 -5.28 1.27
C LEU A 79 -3.49 -6.03 1.88
N SER A 80 -4.40 -6.51 1.03
CA SER A 80 -5.60 -7.23 1.48
C SER A 80 -5.27 -8.61 2.08
N ILE A 81 -4.23 -9.28 1.56
CA ILE A 81 -3.84 -10.63 2.00
C ILE A 81 -2.96 -10.59 3.25
N TYR A 82 -2.09 -9.58 3.40
CA TYR A 82 -1.02 -9.59 4.40
C TYR A 82 -1.51 -9.83 5.84
N GLY A 83 -2.52 -9.08 6.29
CA GLY A 83 -3.34 -9.34 7.50
C GLY A 83 -2.65 -9.43 8.87
N ASN A 84 -1.33 -9.59 8.93
CA ASN A 84 -0.55 -9.79 10.14
C ASN A 84 0.84 -9.18 9.98
N HIS A 85 1.21 -8.29 10.90
CA HIS A 85 2.54 -7.70 10.97
C HIS A 85 3.13 -7.91 12.37
N PHE A 86 4.24 -8.63 12.45
CA PHE A 86 4.91 -8.98 13.72
C PHE A 86 3.98 -9.58 14.80
N GLY A 87 3.06 -10.46 14.38
CA GLY A 87 2.13 -11.13 15.29
C GLY A 87 0.90 -10.29 15.66
N GLN A 88 0.85 -9.02 15.25
CA GLN A 88 -0.30 -8.14 15.41
C GLN A 88 -1.19 -8.22 14.16
N LYS A 89 -2.47 -8.54 14.34
CA LYS A 89 -3.43 -8.48 13.24
C LYS A 89 -3.66 -7.04 12.82
N ILE A 90 -3.65 -6.83 11.50
CA ILE A 90 -3.87 -5.53 10.86
C ILE A 90 -4.83 -5.67 9.69
N ALA A 91 -5.47 -4.57 9.32
CA ALA A 91 -6.29 -4.49 8.12
C ALA A 91 -5.96 -3.21 7.35
N PHE A 92 -5.96 -3.32 6.02
CA PHE A 92 -5.95 -2.18 5.12
C PHE A 92 -7.36 -1.94 4.60
N HIS A 93 -7.85 -0.73 4.78
CA HIS A 93 -9.10 -0.28 4.18
C HIS A 93 -8.79 0.53 2.94
N TYR A 94 -9.44 0.17 1.84
CA TYR A 94 -9.45 1.00 0.65
C TYR A 94 -10.08 2.36 0.98
N PHE A 95 -9.41 3.45 0.63
CA PHE A 95 -9.95 4.79 0.80
C PHE A 95 -10.24 5.48 -0.54
N SER A 96 -9.24 5.59 -1.43
CA SER A 96 -9.41 6.19 -2.76
C SER A 96 -8.29 5.81 -3.72
N ILE A 97 -8.54 5.96 -5.02
CA ILE A 97 -7.52 5.94 -6.08
C ILE A 97 -7.58 7.26 -6.85
N LYS A 98 -6.43 7.80 -7.23
CA LYS A 98 -6.30 8.98 -8.10
C LYS A 98 -5.25 8.74 -9.19
N GLU A 99 -5.36 9.49 -10.28
CA GLU A 99 -4.24 9.67 -11.20
C GLU A 99 -3.23 10.64 -10.59
N GLU A 100 -1.94 10.38 -10.75
CA GLU A 100 -0.84 11.26 -10.30
C GLU A 100 -0.33 12.12 -11.46
#